data_AF-A0A926GTE7-F1
#
_entry.id   AF-A0A926GTE7-F1
#
_cell.length_a   1.000
_cell.length_b   1.000
_cell.length_c   1.000
_cell.angle_alpha   90.00
_cell.angle_beta   90.00
_cell.angle_gamma   90.00
#
_symmetry.space_group_name_H-M   'P 1'
#
loop_
_entity.id
_entity.type
_entity.pdbx_description
1 polymer ?
#
loop_
_entity_poly.entity_id
_entity_poly.type
_entity_poly.pdbx_seq_one_letter_code
_entity_poly.pdbx_strand_id
1 'polypeptide(L)'
;MTESGESELPVAQNLIRLLHIDETSENSSDASQTAERVFEAMRVRLSTVLGAGGYSTLLARSLALTRPKFPWLVDVVSDKHGSLVGRLGVVSQTAPPSEIVRGFTALFTRFGALMTTFVGADLTNRLLESVWQDLEENTTDLVTRGEKNL
;
A
#
# COMPACT_ATOMS: atom_id res chain seq x y z
N MET A 1 6.48 0.01 -34.88
CA MET A 1 7.02 1.04 -33.98
C MET A 1 6.44 0.77 -32.60
N THR A 2 7.31 0.77 -31.61
CA THR A 2 7.22 0.08 -30.31
C THR A 2 6.32 0.79 -29.31
N GLU A 3 5.20 0.18 -28.93
CA GLU A 3 4.49 0.49 -27.67
C GLU A 3 3.96 -0.79 -26.97
N SER A 4 4.65 -1.92 -27.18
CA SER A 4 4.52 -3.09 -26.29
C SER A 4 5.42 -2.85 -25.07
N GLY A 5 4.91 -2.16 -24.06
CA GLY A 5 5.71 -1.82 -22.88
C GLY A 5 4.96 -1.30 -21.65
N GLU A 6 3.67 -0.95 -21.76
CA GLU A 6 2.86 -0.55 -20.61
C GLU A 6 2.07 -1.75 -20.07
N SER A 7 2.79 -2.76 -19.58
CA SER A 7 2.21 -3.67 -18.60
C SER A 7 2.04 -2.87 -17.30
N GLU A 8 1.07 -1.97 -17.26
CA GLU A 8 0.53 -1.45 -16.01
C GLU A 8 0.13 -2.66 -15.20
N LEU A 9 0.91 -2.96 -14.17
CA LEU A 9 0.87 -4.19 -13.40
C LEU A 9 -0.59 -4.46 -12.98
N PRO A 10 -1.30 -5.47 -13.53
CA PRO A 10 -2.74 -5.64 -13.29
C PRO A 10 -3.07 -5.78 -11.80
N VAL A 11 -2.17 -6.40 -11.04
CA VAL A 11 -2.29 -6.49 -9.58
C VAL A 11 -2.11 -5.15 -8.87
N ALA A 12 -1.24 -4.26 -9.37
CA ALA A 12 -1.14 -2.90 -8.84
C ALA A 12 -2.46 -2.15 -9.03
N GLN A 13 -3.16 -2.36 -10.15
CA GLN A 13 -4.48 -1.79 -10.39
C GLN A 13 -5.53 -2.37 -9.42
N ASN A 14 -5.49 -3.65 -9.10
CA ASN A 14 -6.40 -4.24 -8.09
C ASN A 14 -6.17 -3.67 -6.69
N LEU A 15 -4.91 -3.49 -6.29
CA LEU A 15 -4.56 -2.84 -5.01
C LEU A 15 -5.01 -1.37 -4.97
N ILE A 16 -4.85 -0.65 -6.08
CA ILE A 16 -5.36 0.73 -6.22
C ILE A 16 -6.89 0.76 -6.19
N ARG A 17 -7.57 -0.23 -6.78
CA ARG A 17 -9.03 -0.36 -6.71
C ARG A 17 -9.51 -0.58 -5.29
N LEU A 18 -8.84 -1.41 -4.49
CA LEU A 18 -9.18 -1.57 -3.07
C LEU A 18 -9.14 -0.23 -2.33
N LEU A 19 -8.14 0.62 -2.62
CA LEU A 19 -8.07 1.97 -2.03
C LEU A 19 -9.21 2.88 -2.50
N HIS A 20 -9.73 2.70 -3.73
CA HIS A 20 -10.84 3.51 -4.27
C HIS A 20 -12.23 3.03 -3.83
N ILE A 21 -12.41 1.76 -3.46
CA ILE A 21 -13.69 1.27 -2.93
C ILE A 21 -14.08 2.06 -1.67
N ASP A 22 -13.09 2.38 -0.84
CA ASP A 22 -13.27 3.17 0.38
C ASP A 22 -13.45 4.67 0.13
N GLU A 23 -13.21 5.18 -1.10
CA GLU A 23 -13.52 6.58 -1.46
C GLU A 23 -15.02 6.87 -1.41
N THR A 24 -15.85 5.83 -1.61
CA THR A 24 -17.31 5.93 -1.55
C THR A 24 -17.86 5.94 -0.12
N SER A 25 -17.02 5.60 0.87
CA SER A 25 -17.32 5.76 2.29
C SER A 25 -17.01 7.21 2.69
N GLU A 26 -17.95 7.89 3.35
CA GLU A 26 -17.69 9.22 3.94
C GLU A 26 -16.63 9.17 5.07
N ASN A 27 -16.14 7.98 5.41
CA ASN A 27 -15.27 7.72 6.54
C ASN A 27 -13.79 7.60 6.12
N SER A 28 -13.00 8.65 6.32
CA SER A 28 -11.54 8.69 6.08
C SER A 28 -10.75 7.60 6.82
N SER A 29 -11.32 7.07 7.92
CA SER A 29 -10.76 5.96 8.69
C SER A 29 -10.73 4.65 7.89
N ASP A 30 -11.70 4.39 6.99
CA ASP A 30 -11.79 3.12 6.26
C ASP A 30 -10.65 3.03 5.23
N ALA A 31 -10.50 4.07 4.41
CA ALA A 31 -9.41 4.16 3.43
C ALA A 31 -8.02 4.08 4.08
N SER A 32 -7.88 4.62 5.30
CA SER A 32 -6.64 4.56 6.07
C SER A 32 -6.34 3.16 6.58
N GLN A 33 -7.35 2.45 7.11
CA GLN A 33 -7.19 1.06 7.55
C GLN A 33 -6.86 0.13 6.39
N THR A 34 -7.50 0.31 5.23
CA THR A 34 -7.19 -0.46 4.02
C THR A 34 -5.77 -0.19 3.56
N ALA A 35 -5.34 1.07 3.52
CA ALA A 35 -3.96 1.41 3.20
C ALA A 35 -2.95 0.78 4.19
N GLU A 36 -3.23 0.82 5.50
CA GLU A 36 -2.38 0.18 6.51
C GLU A 36 -2.27 -1.32 6.27
N ARG A 37 -3.38 -2.01 5.96
CA ARG A 37 -3.37 -3.44 5.64
C ARG A 37 -2.54 -3.75 4.40
N VAL A 38 -2.70 -2.96 3.34
CA VAL A 38 -1.91 -3.11 2.10
C VAL A 38 -0.42 -2.92 2.39
N PHE A 39 -0.02 -1.84 3.06
CA PHE A 39 1.39 -1.60 3.39
C PHE A 39 1.95 -2.61 4.39
N GLU A 40 1.14 -3.15 5.29
CA GLU A 40 1.57 -4.19 6.22
C GLU A 40 1.78 -5.54 5.51
N ALA A 41 0.87 -5.93 4.61
CA ALA A 41 1.05 -7.12 3.77
C ALA A 41 2.31 -6.99 2.88
N MET A 42 2.52 -5.81 2.29
CA MET A 42 3.74 -5.49 1.56
C MET A 42 4.97 -5.57 2.46
N ARG A 43 4.93 -5.03 3.68
CA ARG A 43 6.04 -5.10 4.63
C ARG A 43 6.41 -6.55 4.93
N VAL A 44 5.43 -7.38 5.28
CA VAL A 44 5.65 -8.80 5.59
C VAL A 44 6.28 -9.50 4.39
N ARG A 45 5.67 -9.39 3.20
CA ARG A 45 6.16 -10.12 2.03
C ARG A 45 7.48 -9.60 1.51
N LEU A 46 7.61 -8.29 1.32
CA LEU A 46 8.80 -7.68 0.74
C LEU A 46 9.99 -7.70 1.68
N SER A 47 9.80 -7.70 3.00
CA SER A 47 10.91 -7.86 3.94
C SER A 47 11.58 -9.22 3.84
N THR A 48 10.89 -10.27 3.34
CA THR A 48 11.52 -11.58 3.10
C THR A 48 12.48 -11.58 1.91
N VAL A 49 12.28 -10.66 0.96
CA VAL A 49 13.08 -10.58 -0.28
C VAL A 49 14.13 -9.48 -0.21
N LEU A 50 13.76 -8.31 0.33
CA LEU A 50 14.59 -7.10 0.39
C LEU A 50 15.25 -6.90 1.76
N GLY A 51 14.84 -7.67 2.77
CA GLY A 51 15.15 -7.40 4.17
C GLY A 51 14.33 -6.23 4.72
N ALA A 52 14.18 -6.18 6.04
CA ALA A 52 13.44 -5.11 6.73
C ALA A 52 14.02 -3.71 6.46
N GLY A 53 15.35 -3.59 6.37
CA GLY A 53 16.03 -2.33 6.04
C GLY A 53 15.79 -1.87 4.59
N GLY A 54 15.75 -2.81 3.65
CA GLY A 54 15.47 -2.52 2.23
C GLY A 54 14.05 -2.04 2.03
N TYR A 55 13.07 -2.71 2.64
CA TYR A 55 11.68 -2.27 2.60
C TYR A 55 11.48 -0.89 3.22
N SER A 56 12.00 -0.67 4.44
CA SER A 56 11.88 0.61 5.14
C SER A 56 12.52 1.77 4.35
N THR A 57 13.68 1.52 3.72
CA THR A 57 14.35 2.54 2.89
C THR A 57 13.55 2.88 1.63
N LEU A 58 12.98 1.88 0.95
CA LEU A 58 12.13 2.10 -0.22
C LEU A 58 10.85 2.87 0.15
N LEU A 59 10.23 2.53 1.28
CA LEU A 59 9.04 3.21 1.78
C LEU A 59 9.35 4.67 2.17
N ALA A 60 10.47 4.92 2.85
CA ALA A 60 10.90 6.28 3.18
C ALA A 60 11.14 7.11 1.91
N ARG A 61 11.75 6.51 0.88
CA ARG A 61 11.98 7.17 -0.40
C ARG A 61 10.67 7.45 -1.16
N SER A 62 9.73 6.49 -1.18
CA SER A 62 8.43 6.71 -1.83
C SER A 62 7.62 7.80 -1.12
N LEU A 63 7.67 7.86 0.21
CA LEU A 63 7.09 8.95 1.02
C LEU A 63 7.71 10.30 0.66
N ALA A 64 9.04 10.39 0.60
CA ALA A 64 9.74 11.63 0.24
C ALA A 64 9.35 12.14 -1.16
N LEU A 65 9.09 11.25 -2.12
CA LEU A 65 8.66 11.62 -3.47
C LEU A 65 7.16 11.98 -3.58
N THR A 66 6.36 11.58 -2.60
CA THR A 66 4.90 11.78 -2.62
C THR A 66 4.48 13.01 -1.81
N ARG A 67 5.19 13.29 -0.70
CA ARG A 67 4.95 14.43 0.21
C ARG A 67 4.80 15.80 -0.49
N PRO A 68 5.58 16.16 -1.53
CA PRO A 68 5.40 17.45 -2.20
C PRO A 68 4.01 17.67 -2.83
N LYS A 69 3.29 16.59 -3.16
CA LYS A 69 1.94 16.64 -3.74
C LYS A 69 0.83 16.44 -2.70
N PHE A 70 1.17 15.87 -1.54
CA PHE A 70 0.22 15.52 -0.48
C PHE A 70 0.85 15.86 0.87
N PRO A 71 0.76 17.13 1.32
CA PRO A 71 1.45 17.59 2.52
C PRO A 71 1.06 16.84 3.79
N TRP A 72 -0.18 16.33 3.88
CA TRP A 72 -0.65 15.52 4.99
C TRP A 72 0.14 14.21 5.18
N LEU A 73 0.90 13.75 4.17
CA LEU A 73 1.83 12.61 4.32
C LEU A 73 3.14 12.97 5.05
N VAL A 74 3.37 14.24 5.41
CA VAL A 74 4.60 14.64 6.10
C VAL A 74 4.72 13.98 7.48
N ASP A 75 3.60 13.83 8.17
CA ASP A 75 3.52 13.22 9.50
C ASP A 75 3.43 11.69 9.44
N VAL A 76 3.31 11.10 8.24
CA VAL A 76 3.42 9.66 8.04
C VAL A 76 4.89 9.26 8.12
N VAL A 77 5.28 8.69 9.27
CA VAL A 77 6.63 8.18 9.54
C VAL A 77 6.54 6.70 9.87
N SER A 78 7.16 5.84 9.06
CA SER A 78 7.25 4.41 9.36
C SER A 78 8.13 4.14 10.58
N ASP A 79 7.92 3.02 11.27
CA ASP A 79 8.81 2.63 12.36
C ASP A 79 10.12 2.04 11.84
N LYS A 80 10.98 1.60 12.77
CA LYS A 80 12.25 0.92 12.48
C LYS A 80 12.10 -0.36 11.62
N HIS A 81 10.90 -0.90 11.49
CA HIS A 81 10.58 -2.08 10.67
C HIS A 81 9.80 -1.73 9.39
N GLY A 82 9.53 -0.46 9.14
CA GLY A 82 8.77 0.00 7.98
C GLY A 82 7.25 -0.13 8.13
N SER A 83 6.70 -0.46 9.30
CA SER A 83 5.24 -0.55 9.45
C SER A 83 4.60 0.84 9.37
N LEU A 84 3.35 0.91 8.93
CA LEU A 84 2.51 2.12 8.94
C LEU A 84 1.25 1.96 9.80
N VAL A 85 1.09 0.81 10.47
CA VAL A 85 -0.09 0.49 11.28
C VAL A 85 -0.31 1.53 12.39
N GLY A 86 -1.56 1.94 12.56
CA GLY A 86 -2.01 2.91 13.56
C GLY A 86 -1.55 4.35 13.31
N ARG A 87 -0.84 4.61 12.21
CA ARG A 87 -0.35 5.95 11.88
C ARG A 87 -1.19 6.62 10.83
N LEU A 88 -1.58 5.90 9.78
CA LEU A 88 -2.33 6.49 8.68
C LEU A 88 -3.70 6.98 9.15
N GLY A 89 -4.36 6.25 10.06
CA GLY A 89 -5.63 6.68 10.66
C GLY A 89 -5.56 7.96 11.51
N VAL A 90 -4.38 8.30 12.04
CA VAL A 90 -4.19 9.56 12.80
C VAL A 90 -4.01 10.73 11.84
N VAL A 91 -3.21 10.54 10.79
CA VAL A 91 -2.86 11.62 9.86
C VAL A 91 -3.98 11.94 8.88
N SER A 92 -4.77 10.93 8.49
CA SER A 92 -5.88 11.07 7.56
C SER A 92 -7.04 11.89 8.12
N GLN A 93 -7.18 12.04 9.43
CA GLN A 93 -8.20 12.91 10.03
C GLN A 93 -8.06 14.38 9.61
N THR A 94 -6.91 14.77 9.05
CA THR A 94 -6.62 16.14 8.61
C THR A 94 -6.94 16.39 7.12
N ALA A 95 -7.32 15.37 6.36
CA ALA A 95 -7.56 15.45 4.92
C ALA A 95 -8.91 14.80 4.51
N PRO A 96 -9.54 15.26 3.42
CA PRO A 96 -10.78 14.65 2.94
C PRO A 96 -10.53 13.23 2.38
N PRO A 97 -11.52 12.31 2.46
CA PRO A 97 -11.41 10.92 1.98
C PRO A 97 -10.82 10.77 0.58
N SER A 98 -11.25 11.59 -0.38
CA SER A 98 -10.72 11.57 -1.76
C SER A 98 -9.25 11.97 -1.85
N GLU A 99 -8.78 12.89 -1.01
CA GLU A 99 -7.37 13.28 -0.97
C GLU A 99 -6.50 12.19 -0.31
N ILE A 100 -7.05 11.48 0.67
CA ILE A 100 -6.42 10.33 1.31
C ILE A 100 -6.18 9.20 0.30
N VAL A 101 -7.23 8.82 -0.43
CA VAL A 101 -7.16 7.77 -1.47
C VAL A 101 -6.16 8.16 -2.56
N ARG A 102 -6.20 9.41 -3.02
CA ARG A 102 -5.24 9.93 -4.01
C ARG A 102 -3.80 9.90 -3.50
N GLY A 103 -3.56 10.25 -2.24
CA GLY A 103 -2.22 10.21 -1.66
C GLY A 103 -1.70 8.79 -1.47
N PHE A 104 -2.53 7.84 -1.02
CA PHE A 104 -2.12 6.43 -0.93
C PHE A 104 -1.90 5.80 -2.29
N THR A 105 -2.77 6.08 -3.26
CA THR A 105 -2.58 5.66 -4.65
C THR A 105 -1.25 6.18 -5.18
N ALA A 106 -0.97 7.47 -5.01
CA ALA A 106 0.29 8.06 -5.44
C ALA A 106 1.51 7.45 -4.74
N LEU A 107 1.42 7.22 -3.43
CA LEU A 107 2.48 6.58 -2.64
C LEU A 107 2.76 5.16 -3.15
N PHE A 108 1.71 4.37 -3.37
CA PHE A 108 1.80 3.02 -3.89
C PHE A 108 2.39 2.99 -5.29
N THR A 109 1.94 3.86 -6.20
CA THR A 109 2.52 4.00 -7.54
C THR A 109 4.01 4.36 -7.49
N ARG A 110 4.42 5.29 -6.63
CA ARG A 110 5.84 5.65 -6.45
C ARG A 110 6.65 4.48 -5.92
N PHE A 111 6.12 3.74 -4.96
CA PHE A 111 6.77 2.56 -4.41
C PHE A 111 6.96 1.47 -5.47
N GLY A 112 5.91 1.14 -6.23
CA GLY A 112 5.98 0.17 -7.33
C GLY A 112 6.99 0.57 -8.41
N ALA A 113 7.04 1.87 -8.78
CA ALA A 113 8.03 2.36 -9.74
C ALA A 113 9.48 2.20 -9.24
N LEU A 114 9.72 2.45 -7.94
CA LEU A 114 11.03 2.21 -7.34
C LEU A 114 11.38 0.72 -7.34
N MET A 115 10.45 -0.16 -6.99
CA MET A 115 10.66 -1.61 -7.08
C MET A 115 11.03 -2.05 -8.49
N THR A 116 10.27 -1.61 -9.50
CA THR A 116 10.55 -1.91 -10.90
C THR A 116 11.94 -1.44 -11.32
N THR A 117 12.37 -0.27 -10.82
CA THR A 117 13.69 0.29 -11.13
C THR A 117 14.84 -0.49 -10.48
N PHE A 118 14.69 -0.94 -9.23
CA PHE A 118 15.77 -1.60 -8.49
C PHE A 118 15.83 -3.11 -8.70
N VAL A 119 14.69 -3.76 -8.90
CA VAL A 119 14.55 -5.21 -8.85
C VAL A 119 14.04 -5.78 -10.18
N GLY A 120 13.46 -4.93 -11.04
CA GLY A 120 12.90 -5.30 -12.33
C GLY A 120 11.38 -5.48 -12.29
N ALA A 121 10.74 -5.27 -13.43
CA ALA A 121 9.28 -5.32 -13.58
C ALA A 121 8.69 -6.71 -13.29
N ASP A 122 9.34 -7.77 -13.78
CA ASP A 122 8.88 -9.17 -13.61
C ASP A 122 8.82 -9.57 -12.12
N LEU A 123 9.90 -9.32 -11.38
CA LEU A 123 9.94 -9.65 -9.96
C LEU A 123 9.02 -8.73 -9.15
N THR A 124 8.87 -7.46 -9.52
CA THR A 124 7.89 -6.56 -8.90
C THR A 124 6.47 -7.09 -9.07
N ASN A 125 6.10 -7.54 -10.27
CA ASN A 125 4.80 -8.16 -10.53
C ASN A 125 4.54 -9.38 -9.65
N ARG A 126 5.46 -10.34 -9.63
CA ARG A 126 5.32 -11.57 -8.85
C ARG A 126 5.19 -11.29 -7.35
N LEU A 127 5.87 -10.26 -6.85
CA LEU A 127 5.79 -9.87 -5.45
C LEU A 127 4.46 -9.20 -5.13
N LEU A 128 3.97 -8.31 -5.99
CA LEU A 128 2.66 -7.69 -5.79
C LEU A 128 1.51 -8.70 -5.94
N GLU A 129 1.62 -9.65 -6.86
CA GLU A 129 0.70 -10.79 -7.01
C GLU A 129 0.61 -11.59 -5.72
N SER A 130 1.76 -11.88 -5.11
CA SER A 130 1.74 -12.58 -3.84
C SER A 130 1.18 -11.75 -2.70
N VAL A 131 1.43 -10.45 -2.64
CA VAL A 131 0.80 -9.56 -1.65
C VAL A 131 -0.71 -9.57 -1.82
N TRP A 132 -1.20 -9.58 -3.05
CA TRP A 132 -2.63 -9.68 -3.34
C TRP A 132 -3.24 -10.99 -2.85
N GLN A 133 -2.58 -12.13 -3.11
CA GLN A 133 -3.01 -13.43 -2.57
C GLN A 133 -3.03 -13.44 -1.04
N ASP A 134 -1.98 -12.91 -0.40
CA ASP A 134 -1.90 -12.81 1.06
C ASP A 134 -3.05 -11.93 1.62
N LEU A 135 -3.46 -10.89 0.89
CA LEU A 135 -4.61 -10.05 1.27
C LEU A 135 -5.93 -10.80 1.12
N GLU A 136 -6.16 -11.51 0.02
CA GLU A 136 -7.37 -12.32 -0.20
C GLU A 136 -7.51 -13.44 0.86
N GLU A 137 -6.41 -14.12 1.19
CA GLU A 137 -6.36 -15.16 2.21
C GLU A 137 -6.66 -14.61 3.62
N ASN A 138 -6.04 -13.48 4.00
CA ASN A 138 -6.30 -12.85 5.30
C ASN A 138 -7.69 -12.22 5.41
N THR A 139 -8.33 -11.86 4.29
CA THR A 139 -9.73 -11.38 4.30
C THR A 139 -10.71 -12.52 4.61
N THR A 140 -10.33 -13.77 4.32
CA THR A 140 -11.13 -14.97 4.58
C THR A 140 -11.05 -15.43 6.05
N ASP A 141 -9.93 -15.17 6.72
CA ASP A 141 -9.70 -15.59 8.12
C ASP A 141 -10.45 -14.75 9.18
N LEU A 142 -11.00 -13.60 8.79
CA LEU A 142 -11.86 -12.79 9.69
C LEU A 142 -13.32 -13.24 9.68
N VAL A 143 -13.79 -13.92 8.63
CA VAL A 143 -15.15 -14.48 8.58
C VAL A 143 -15.25 -15.75 9.43
N THR A 144 -14.22 -16.58 9.47
CA THR A 144 -14.18 -17.82 10.28
C THR A 144 -13.91 -17.58 11.76
N ARG A 145 -13.34 -16.43 12.15
CA ARG A 145 -13.07 -16.09 13.56
C ARG A 145 -14.28 -15.48 14.29
N GLY A 146 -15.33 -15.09 13.55
CA GLY A 146 -16.59 -14.59 14.12
C GLY A 146 -17.58 -15.67 14.58
N GLU A 147 -17.42 -16.93 14.17
CA GLU A 147 -18.43 -17.99 14.41
C GLU A 147 -18.18 -18.87 15.65
N LYS A 148 -17.29 -18.47 16.57
CA LYS A 148 -17.00 -19.28 17.78
C LYS A 148 -17.28 -18.62 19.12
N ASN A 149 -18.12 -17.59 19.16
CA ASN A 149 -18.70 -17.10 20.42
C ASN A 149 -20.18 -16.70 20.21
N LEU A 150 -21.05 -17.70 20.06
CA LEU A 150 -22.45 -17.58 20.46
C LEU A 150 -22.83 -18.79 21.30
#